data_AF-A0A923J8V9-F1
#
_entry.id   AF-A0A923J8V9-F1
#
_cell.length_a   1.000
_cell.length_b   1.000
_cell.length_c   1.000
_cell.angle_alpha   90.00
_cell.angle_beta   90.00
_cell.angle_gamma   90.00
#
_symmetry.space_group_name_H-M   'P 1'
#
loop_
_entity.id
_entity.type
_entity.pdbx_description
1 polymer ?
#
loop_
_entity_poly.entity_id
_entity_poly.type
_entity_poly.pdbx_seq_one_letter_code
_entity_poly.pdbx_strand_id
1 'polypeptide(L)'
;MFWIGADETGWNAGRSVVINEPEYDDKGIAILTLHDIEWRDSTTIRRFRFDFTSGQDADNYLLFDWIAVGRPTPGAGMAALQEEQQARANADTAEAQARSTLAAQIRGSSESGNLDDIRSGLIYQEKNARITADAAEASARESLQTEFNRNKASVAEELHTLSTEQASRASKITGLQTSLGQKADASAVQTISQKVEEQGNTLKSQGAALSTLDNRVGSVESGVSANSKAITGLQSTVTQQDKTLNSQSESITTLNNSLSDIQSDTDTAKSNPSNLLVNASFERDTAGWSAGNSVSSVIKASAPHSGSKILVCAAGTVQITQSVSVVEGRTYKLSSFVRCTTDAVISSPATTNCVLARPRCSKRFRSVRRICPKMKHGKRSLIPEGNADR
;
A
#
# COMPACT_ATOMS: atom_id res chain seq x y z
N MET A 1 20.46 135.86 106.21
CA MET A 1 20.77 134.52 106.76
C MET A 1 22.12 134.56 107.45
N PHE A 2 22.21 133.98 108.65
CA PHE A 2 23.45 133.74 109.40
C PHE A 2 23.80 132.25 109.37
N TRP A 3 25.08 131.97 109.54
CA TRP A 3 25.56 130.60 109.74
C TRP A 3 26.56 130.50 110.88
N ILE A 4 26.69 129.29 111.40
CA ILE A 4 27.74 128.88 112.33
C ILE A 4 28.43 127.66 111.77
N GLY A 5 29.75 127.76 111.59
CA GLY A 5 30.61 126.63 111.27
C GLY A 5 30.70 125.63 112.43
N ALA A 6 31.18 124.42 112.13
CA ALA A 6 31.26 123.31 113.08
C ALA A 6 31.96 123.71 114.39
N ASP A 7 33.10 124.42 114.29
CA ASP A 7 33.98 124.78 115.42
C ASP A 7 33.79 126.23 115.93
N GLU A 8 32.79 126.94 115.41
CA GLU A 8 32.55 128.35 115.72
C GLU A 8 31.44 128.53 116.77
N THR A 9 31.56 129.57 117.61
CA THR A 9 30.55 129.93 118.61
C THR A 9 30.13 131.39 118.49
N GLY A 10 28.89 131.68 118.89
CA GLY A 10 28.28 133.01 118.80
C GLY A 10 27.81 133.41 117.40
N TRP A 11 26.72 134.18 117.35
CA TRP A 11 26.25 134.82 116.11
C TRP A 11 27.05 136.10 115.88
N ASN A 12 27.76 136.17 114.76
CA ASN A 12 28.63 137.28 114.39
C ASN A 12 28.19 137.82 113.02
N ALA A 13 28.14 139.16 112.88
CA ALA A 13 27.80 139.82 111.61
C ALA A 13 28.74 139.42 110.45
N GLY A 14 29.99 139.04 110.73
CA GLY A 14 30.94 138.52 109.76
C GLY A 14 30.59 137.14 109.17
N ARG A 15 29.59 136.42 109.71
CA ARG A 15 29.09 135.12 109.18
C ARG A 15 27.61 135.22 108.85
N SER A 16 27.31 136.16 107.98
CA SER A 16 25.98 136.45 107.52
C SER A 16 25.99 136.90 106.07
N VAL A 17 24.90 136.60 105.38
CA VAL A 17 24.58 137.15 104.07
C VAL A 17 23.23 137.81 104.16
N VAL A 18 23.16 139.06 103.74
CA VAL A 18 21.88 139.75 103.58
C VAL A 18 21.27 139.25 102.28
N ILE A 19 20.03 138.78 102.36
CA ILE A 19 19.28 138.29 101.22
C ILE A 19 18.24 139.34 100.94
N ASN A 20 18.21 139.84 99.71
CA ASN A 20 17.18 140.78 99.29
C ASN A 20 15.83 140.07 99.25
N GLU A 21 14.77 140.84 99.47
CA GLU A 21 13.41 140.32 99.36
C GLU A 21 13.18 139.71 97.97
N PRO A 22 12.71 138.44 97.88
CA PRO A 22 12.49 137.80 96.60
C PRO A 22 11.24 138.38 95.92
N GLU A 23 11.18 138.27 94.60
CA GLU A 23 9.94 138.60 93.87
C GLU A 23 8.87 137.55 94.18
N TYR A 24 7.74 138.04 94.69
CA TYR A 24 6.56 137.22 94.93
C TYR A 24 5.71 137.17 93.66
N ASP A 25 5.18 135.99 93.35
CA ASP A 25 4.22 135.82 92.27
C ASP A 25 2.84 136.42 92.63
N ASP A 26 1.91 136.39 91.66
CA ASP A 26 0.55 136.92 91.82
C ASP A 26 -0.27 136.25 92.95
N LYS A 27 0.24 135.16 93.54
CA LYS A 27 -0.37 134.45 94.67
C LYS A 27 0.37 134.71 95.99
N GLY A 28 1.34 135.63 96.00
CA GLY A 28 2.15 135.95 97.17
C GLY A 28 3.14 134.84 97.52
N ILE A 29 3.51 133.96 96.57
CA ILE A 29 4.47 132.87 96.78
C ILE A 29 5.79 133.24 96.08
N ALA A 30 6.90 133.07 96.78
CA ALA A 30 8.23 133.20 96.21
C ALA A 30 9.04 131.94 96.49
N ILE A 31 9.83 131.49 95.51
CA ILE A 31 10.87 130.50 95.74
C ILE A 31 12.18 131.23 95.93
N LEU A 32 12.60 131.37 97.19
CA LEU A 32 13.91 131.89 97.51
C LEU A 32 14.95 130.80 97.31
N THR A 33 15.68 130.86 96.21
CA THR A 33 16.81 129.96 95.98
C THR A 33 18.12 130.70 96.20
N LEU A 34 18.88 130.24 97.19
CA LEU A 34 20.21 130.76 97.48
C LEU A 34 21.24 129.84 96.84
N HIS A 35 22.05 130.41 95.95
CA HIS A 35 23.18 129.74 95.34
C HIS A 35 24.47 130.45 95.73
N ASP A 36 25.57 129.71 95.70
CA ASP A 36 26.94 130.25 95.80
C ASP A 36 27.19 131.16 97.01
N ILE A 37 26.64 130.80 98.17
CA ILE A 37 26.85 131.53 99.42
C ILE A 37 28.33 131.42 99.80
N GLU A 38 29.03 132.56 99.86
CA GLU A 38 30.42 132.61 100.32
C GLU A 38 30.47 132.36 101.83
N TRP A 39 30.69 131.10 102.20
CA TRP A 39 30.79 130.66 103.59
C TRP A 39 32.02 131.20 104.32
N ARG A 40 32.89 131.94 103.60
CA ARG A 40 34.16 132.48 104.07
C ARG A 40 35.03 131.34 104.63
N ASP A 41 35.70 131.55 105.75
CA ASP A 41 36.57 130.55 106.38
C ASP A 41 35.79 129.40 107.06
N SER A 42 34.45 129.42 107.08
CA SER A 42 33.63 128.34 107.64
C SER A 42 33.56 127.16 106.67
N THR A 43 34.19 126.02 107.02
CA THR A 43 34.23 124.82 106.16
C THR A 43 32.93 124.02 106.17
N THR A 44 32.51 123.55 107.34
CA THR A 44 31.28 122.78 107.53
C THR A 44 30.28 123.61 108.30
N ILE A 45 29.13 123.90 107.69
CA ILE A 45 28.06 124.64 108.36
C ILE A 45 27.18 123.68 109.15
N ARG A 46 27.04 123.93 110.45
CA ARG A 46 26.22 123.08 111.33
C ARG A 46 24.88 123.69 111.70
N ARG A 47 24.77 125.02 111.64
CA ARG A 47 23.53 125.73 111.96
C ARG A 47 23.35 126.90 111.02
N PHE A 48 22.14 127.01 110.51
CA PHE A 48 21.65 128.20 109.84
C PHE A 48 20.70 128.91 110.78
N ARG A 49 20.71 130.23 110.72
CA ARG A 49 19.68 131.07 111.30
C ARG A 49 19.20 132.00 110.22
N PHE A 50 17.91 132.01 110.01
CA PHE A 50 17.30 132.92 109.04
C PHE A 50 16.56 133.98 109.83
N ASP A 51 17.13 135.19 109.81
CA ASP A 51 16.43 136.38 110.28
C ASP A 51 15.77 137.00 109.06
N PHE A 52 14.46 136.85 108.95
CA PHE A 52 13.70 137.26 107.76
C PHE A 52 13.13 138.68 107.88
N THR A 53 12.68 139.13 109.07
CA THR A 53 12.14 140.49 109.26
C THR A 53 12.41 141.02 110.68
N SER A 54 12.49 142.34 110.85
CA SER A 54 12.61 143.02 112.16
C SER A 54 11.33 143.78 112.49
N GLY A 55 10.30 143.08 112.99
CA GLY A 55 9.02 143.68 113.38
C GLY A 55 7.79 142.80 113.17
N GLN A 56 7.91 141.46 113.25
CA GLN A 56 6.77 140.58 113.08
C GLN A 56 5.74 140.79 114.19
N ASP A 57 4.49 140.99 113.77
CA ASP A 57 3.30 141.05 114.63
C ASP A 57 2.24 140.07 114.09
N ALA A 58 1.01 140.15 114.61
CA ALA A 58 -0.07 139.26 114.21
C ALA A 58 -0.51 139.42 112.75
N ASP A 59 -0.27 140.59 112.14
CA ASP A 59 -0.72 140.93 110.79
C ASP A 59 0.42 140.86 109.77
N ASN A 60 1.68 140.83 110.20
CA ASN A 60 2.88 140.75 109.36
C ASN A 60 3.74 139.52 109.68
N TYR A 61 3.37 138.36 109.10
CA TYR A 61 4.09 137.07 109.26
C TYR A 61 4.41 136.37 107.93
N LEU A 62 5.37 135.44 107.95
CA LEU A 62 5.76 134.61 106.79
C LEU A 62 5.34 133.15 107.01
N LEU A 63 4.87 132.50 105.94
CA LEU A 63 4.55 131.07 105.92
C LEU A 63 5.55 130.34 105.03
N PHE A 64 6.12 129.25 105.54
CA PHE A 64 7.05 128.40 104.79
C PHE A 64 6.39 127.05 104.52
N ASP A 65 6.29 126.67 103.24
CA ASP A 65 5.78 125.36 102.84
C ASP A 65 6.88 124.29 102.97
N TRP A 66 8.08 124.61 102.50
CA TRP A 66 9.26 123.76 102.69
C TRP A 66 10.55 124.60 102.73
N ILE A 67 11.54 124.12 103.49
CA ILE A 67 12.91 124.61 103.44
C ILE A 67 13.79 123.38 103.18
N ALA A 68 14.52 123.37 102.05
CA ALA A 68 15.44 122.28 101.72
C ALA A 68 16.86 122.81 101.50
N VAL A 69 17.84 122.03 101.99
CA VAL A 69 19.26 122.23 101.71
C VAL A 69 19.69 121.06 100.81
N GLY A 70 19.60 121.22 99.48
CA GLY A 70 19.88 120.15 98.50
C GLY A 70 18.97 120.18 97.25
N ARG A 71 18.83 119.05 96.55
CA ARG A 71 18.00 118.94 95.33
C ARG A 71 16.51 118.72 95.64
N PRO A 72 15.58 119.46 95.02
CA PRO A 72 14.13 119.26 95.19
C PRO A 72 13.59 118.08 94.31
N THR A 73 13.31 116.93 94.94
CA THR A 73 12.40 115.79 94.61
C THR A 73 12.35 115.07 93.21
N PRO A 74 11.94 113.77 93.13
CA PRO A 74 11.91 112.96 91.90
C PRO A 74 10.59 113.09 91.10
N GLY A 75 10.65 113.35 89.79
CA GLY A 75 9.46 113.53 88.91
C GLY A 75 9.48 112.70 87.61
N ALA A 76 8.29 112.38 87.08
CA ALA A 76 7.87 111.87 85.75
C ALA A 76 8.75 110.87 84.96
N GLY A 77 10.05 111.11 84.73
CA GLY A 77 10.91 110.26 83.91
C GLY A 77 11.19 108.87 84.50
N MET A 78 11.20 108.77 85.84
CA MET A 78 11.36 107.48 86.53
C MET A 78 10.12 106.58 86.40
N ALA A 79 8.92 107.17 86.31
CA ALA A 79 7.68 106.41 86.14
C ALA A 79 7.56 105.81 84.74
N ALA A 80 7.89 106.57 83.69
CA ALA A 80 7.91 106.08 82.31
C ALA A 80 8.95 104.95 82.11
N LEU A 81 10.11 105.06 82.75
CA LEU A 81 11.14 104.02 82.71
C LEU A 81 10.66 102.72 83.39
N GLN A 82 9.92 102.83 84.50
CA GLN A 82 9.34 101.69 85.20
C GLN A 82 8.23 101.01 84.39
N GLU A 83 7.38 101.78 83.70
CA GLU A 83 6.38 101.24 82.78
C GLU A 83 7.01 100.49 81.60
N GLU A 84 8.09 101.02 81.01
CA GLU A 84 8.78 100.34 79.92
C GLU A 84 9.50 99.05 80.39
N GLN A 85 10.12 99.08 81.58
CA GLN A 85 10.69 97.88 82.20
C GLN A 85 9.62 96.80 82.44
N GLN A 86 8.43 97.19 82.91
CA GLN A 86 7.32 96.26 83.10
C GLN A 86 6.78 95.72 81.76
N ALA A 87 6.70 96.56 80.73
CA ALA A 87 6.26 96.14 79.40
C ALA A 87 7.22 95.12 78.77
N ARG A 88 8.54 95.34 78.89
CA ARG A 88 9.56 94.38 78.44
C ARG A 88 9.48 93.07 79.22
N ALA A 89 9.36 93.13 80.55
CA ALA A 89 9.20 91.93 81.37
C ALA A 89 7.94 91.12 80.99
N ASN A 90 6.83 91.80 80.69
CA ASN A 90 5.60 91.17 80.23
C ASN A 90 5.77 90.55 78.83
N ALA A 91 6.44 91.24 77.90
CA ALA A 91 6.73 90.74 76.56
C ALA A 91 7.67 89.52 76.60
N ASP A 92 8.72 89.58 77.41
CA ASP A 92 9.65 88.46 77.61
C ASP A 92 8.93 87.25 78.22
N THR A 93 8.00 87.49 79.15
CA THR A 93 7.16 86.42 79.72
C THR A 93 6.23 85.81 78.66
N ALA A 94 5.59 86.63 77.83
CA ALA A 94 4.73 86.16 76.75
C ALA A 94 5.50 85.37 75.67
N GLU A 95 6.69 85.84 75.28
CA GLU A 95 7.57 85.14 74.36
C GLU A 95 8.06 83.80 74.95
N ALA A 96 8.41 83.75 76.24
CA ALA A 96 8.76 82.51 76.93
C ALA A 96 7.60 81.51 76.94
N GLN A 97 6.37 81.97 77.16
CA GLN A 97 5.16 81.14 77.09
C GLN A 97 4.88 80.63 75.68
N ALA A 98 5.06 81.48 74.66
CA ALA A 98 4.92 81.08 73.25
C ALA A 98 5.93 79.99 72.88
N ARG A 99 7.20 80.14 73.31
CA ARG A 99 8.25 79.12 73.13
C ARG A 99 7.93 77.83 73.86
N SER A 100 7.42 77.91 75.09
CA SER A 100 6.98 76.73 75.85
C SER A 100 5.83 76.00 75.15
N THR A 101 4.85 76.73 74.62
CA THR A 101 3.72 76.17 73.86
C THR A 101 4.20 75.49 72.58
N LEU A 102 5.07 76.13 71.81
CA LEU A 102 5.66 75.55 70.60
C LEU A 102 6.48 74.29 70.92
N ALA A 103 7.27 74.33 71.99
CA ALA A 103 8.02 73.15 72.46
C ALA A 103 7.06 72.00 72.81
N ALA A 104 5.97 72.28 73.52
CA ALA A 104 4.95 71.28 73.84
C ALA A 104 4.26 70.72 72.58
N GLN A 105 3.96 71.55 71.58
CA GLN A 105 3.39 71.10 70.30
C GLN A 105 4.35 70.20 69.52
N ILE A 106 5.66 70.52 69.52
CA ILE A 106 6.67 69.79 68.76
C ILE A 106 7.05 68.46 69.45
N ARG A 107 7.42 68.51 70.73
CA ARG A 107 8.06 67.41 71.48
C ARG A 107 7.30 66.94 72.73
N GLY A 108 6.11 67.48 72.96
CA GLY A 108 5.32 67.19 74.16
C GLY A 108 5.89 67.86 75.42
N SER A 109 5.46 67.42 76.60
CA SER A 109 5.90 67.98 77.89
C SER A 109 7.32 67.55 78.31
N SER A 110 8.05 66.84 77.46
CA SER A 110 9.40 66.36 77.78
C SER A 110 10.45 67.45 77.51
N GLU A 111 11.37 67.59 78.47
CA GLU A 111 12.59 68.40 78.31
C GLU A 111 13.83 67.55 78.03
N SER A 112 13.69 66.23 78.06
CA SER A 112 14.75 65.31 77.67
C SER A 112 15.11 65.52 76.20
N GLY A 113 16.41 65.51 75.89
CA GLY A 113 16.92 65.51 74.51
C GLY A 113 16.80 64.14 73.82
N ASN A 114 16.22 63.14 74.48
CA ASN A 114 16.08 61.79 73.94
C ASN A 114 14.70 61.60 73.27
N LEU A 115 14.70 61.05 72.06
CA LEU A 115 13.51 60.76 71.26
C LEU A 115 12.57 59.73 71.93
N ASP A 116 13.10 58.88 72.81
CA ASP A 116 12.30 57.85 73.50
C ASP A 116 11.41 58.39 74.61
N ASP A 117 11.74 59.57 75.15
CA ASP A 117 10.96 60.21 76.21
C ASP A 117 9.78 61.04 75.66
N ILE A 118 9.72 61.22 74.33
CA ILE A 118 8.66 61.97 73.66
C ILE A 118 7.41 61.08 73.54
N ARG A 119 6.34 61.45 74.25
CA ARG A 119 5.06 60.69 74.30
C ARG A 119 3.87 61.41 73.67
N SER A 120 4.05 62.64 73.21
CA SER A 120 3.02 63.48 72.58
C SER A 120 3.67 64.55 71.69
N GLY A 121 2.85 65.37 71.02
CA GLY A 121 3.31 66.36 70.05
C GLY A 121 3.56 65.79 68.65
N LEU A 122 3.95 66.65 67.72
CA LEU A 122 4.12 66.32 66.30
C LEU A 122 5.23 65.29 66.06
N ILE A 123 6.35 65.36 66.80
CA ILE A 123 7.44 64.39 66.68
C ILE A 123 6.99 62.98 67.09
N TYR A 124 6.17 62.86 68.14
CA TYR A 124 5.59 61.59 68.55
C TYR A 124 4.67 61.02 67.46
N GLN A 125 3.80 61.87 66.89
CA GLN A 125 2.89 61.47 65.83
C GLN A 125 3.64 61.00 64.58
N GLU A 126 4.69 61.72 64.19
CA GLU A 126 5.57 61.36 63.07
C GLU A 126 6.31 60.04 63.34
N LYS A 127 6.86 59.85 64.55
CA LYS A 127 7.50 58.60 64.96
C LYS A 127 6.54 57.42 64.82
N ASN A 128 5.31 57.55 65.32
CA ASN A 128 4.31 56.50 65.21
C ASN A 128 3.88 56.24 63.76
N ALA A 129 3.74 57.30 62.95
CA ALA A 129 3.40 57.17 61.53
C ALA A 129 4.48 56.40 60.77
N ARG A 130 5.76 56.71 60.99
CA ARG A 130 6.89 55.99 60.39
C ARG A 130 6.99 54.55 60.86
N ILE A 131 6.87 54.28 62.16
CA ILE A 131 6.87 52.90 62.68
C ILE A 131 5.75 52.08 62.04
N THR A 132 4.56 52.66 61.89
CA THR A 132 3.42 51.99 61.26
C THR A 132 3.68 51.71 59.78
N ALA A 133 4.25 52.67 59.05
CA ALA A 133 4.62 52.51 57.65
C ALA A 133 5.73 51.46 57.45
N ASP A 134 6.77 51.50 58.28
CA ASP A 134 7.88 50.55 58.27
C ASP A 134 7.40 49.13 58.60
N ALA A 135 6.48 48.98 59.56
CA ALA A 135 5.85 47.70 59.87
C ALA A 135 5.02 47.16 58.70
N ALA A 136 4.25 48.02 58.02
CA ALA A 136 3.47 47.63 56.85
C ALA A 136 4.36 47.20 55.68
N GLU A 137 5.44 47.93 55.41
CA GLU A 137 6.45 47.58 54.40
C GLU A 137 7.16 46.26 54.73
N ALA A 138 7.50 46.04 56.01
CA ALA A 138 8.09 44.78 56.45
C ALA A 138 7.14 43.59 56.20
N SER A 139 5.85 43.73 56.53
CA SER A 139 4.85 42.69 56.24
C SER A 139 4.66 42.46 54.72
N ALA A 140 4.67 43.51 53.91
CA ALA A 140 4.59 43.38 52.45
C ALA A 140 5.79 42.61 51.87
N ARG A 141 7.00 42.89 52.38
CA ARG A 141 8.23 42.17 52.00
C ARG A 141 8.21 40.71 52.42
N GLU A 142 7.70 40.41 53.61
CA GLU A 142 7.57 39.03 54.08
C GLU A 142 6.56 38.23 53.22
N SER A 143 5.46 38.86 52.82
CA SER A 143 4.49 38.28 51.88
C SER A 143 5.14 37.99 50.52
N LEU A 144 5.88 38.95 49.96
CA LEU A 144 6.59 38.78 48.69
C LEU A 144 7.64 37.69 48.76
N GLN A 145 8.40 37.59 49.86
CA GLN A 145 9.37 36.52 50.09
C GLN A 145 8.68 35.14 50.15
N THR A 146 7.52 35.08 50.79
CA THR A 146 6.70 33.87 50.86
C THR A 146 6.21 33.45 49.48
N GLU A 147 5.68 34.38 48.68
CA GLU A 147 5.27 34.12 47.30
C GLU A 147 6.44 33.71 46.41
N PHE A 148 7.58 34.39 46.52
CA PHE A 148 8.79 34.04 45.78
C PHE A 148 9.25 32.62 46.08
N ASN A 149 9.27 32.23 47.36
CA ASN A 149 9.63 30.86 47.76
C ASN A 149 8.63 29.82 47.25
N ARG A 150 7.32 30.15 47.26
CA ARG A 150 6.28 29.28 46.68
C ARG A 150 6.46 29.12 45.18
N ASN A 151 6.72 30.22 44.46
CA ASN A 151 6.95 30.19 43.01
C ASN A 151 8.22 29.40 42.69
N LYS A 152 9.31 29.58 43.45
CA LYS A 152 10.55 28.81 43.31
C LYS A 152 10.30 27.30 43.47
N ALA A 153 9.48 26.91 44.45
CA ALA A 153 9.11 25.51 44.63
C ALA A 153 8.26 24.97 43.47
N SER A 154 7.27 25.75 43.01
CA SER A 154 6.43 25.37 41.86
C SER A 154 7.25 25.16 40.59
N VAL A 155 8.18 26.09 40.29
CA VAL A 155 9.07 25.99 39.13
C VAL A 155 10.01 24.78 39.24
N ALA A 156 10.53 24.49 40.44
CA ALA A 156 11.36 23.31 40.65
C ALA A 156 10.59 22.00 40.39
N GLU A 157 9.33 21.93 40.80
CA GLU A 157 8.47 20.76 40.58
C GLU A 157 8.08 20.59 39.10
N GLU A 158 7.73 21.69 38.41
CA GLU A 158 7.48 21.67 36.97
C GLU A 158 8.71 21.22 36.18
N LEU A 159 9.90 21.71 36.56
CA LEU A 159 11.16 21.32 35.92
C LEU A 159 11.47 19.83 36.14
N HIS A 160 11.22 19.32 37.34
CA HIS A 160 11.36 17.89 37.66
C HIS A 160 10.39 17.02 36.84
N THR A 161 9.14 17.47 36.70
CA THR A 161 8.12 16.80 35.88
C THR A 161 8.54 16.74 34.42
N LEU A 162 8.95 17.87 33.83
CA LEU A 162 9.42 17.95 32.45
C LEU A 162 10.65 17.06 32.21
N SER A 163 11.59 17.03 33.15
CA SER A 163 12.76 16.15 33.08
C SER A 163 12.37 14.67 33.01
N THR A 164 11.41 14.26 33.85
CA THR A 164 10.88 12.89 33.88
C THR A 164 10.16 12.53 32.57
N GLU A 165 9.32 13.44 32.06
CA GLU A 165 8.67 13.24 30.76
C GLU A 165 9.69 13.12 29.62
N GLN A 166 10.75 13.92 29.64
CA GLN A 166 11.78 13.91 28.61
C GLN A 166 12.58 12.60 28.63
N ALA A 167 12.89 12.06 29.80
CA ALA A 167 13.51 10.73 29.95
C ALA A 167 12.58 9.61 29.41
N SER A 168 11.27 9.70 29.66
CA SER A 168 10.28 8.77 29.12
C SER A 168 10.19 8.84 27.58
N ARG A 169 10.16 10.06 27.02
CA ARG A 169 10.16 10.30 25.58
C ARG A 169 11.44 9.76 24.93
N ALA A 170 12.61 9.98 25.53
CA ALA A 170 13.88 9.42 25.07
C ALA A 170 13.83 7.88 25.02
N SER A 171 13.28 7.25 26.06
CA SER A 171 13.12 5.79 26.11
C SER A 171 12.18 5.27 25.02
N LYS A 172 11.05 5.96 24.77
CA LYS A 172 10.13 5.64 23.67
C LYS A 172 10.81 5.78 22.30
N ILE A 173 11.61 6.83 22.10
CA ILE A 173 12.37 7.05 20.86
C ILE A 173 13.37 5.91 20.65
N THR A 174 14.16 5.55 21.66
CA THR A 174 15.10 4.43 21.59
C THR A 174 14.37 3.11 21.29
N GLY A 175 13.22 2.86 21.90
CA GLY A 175 12.40 1.68 21.62
C GLY A 175 11.89 1.64 20.17
N LEU A 176 11.44 2.78 19.64
CA LEU A 176 11.04 2.91 18.23
C LEU A 176 12.23 2.70 17.28
N GLN A 177 13.40 3.26 17.60
CA GLN A 177 14.62 3.06 16.81
C GLN A 177 15.03 1.59 16.76
N THR A 178 14.97 0.87 17.89
CA THR A 178 15.25 -0.58 17.92
C THR A 178 14.22 -1.38 17.14
N SER A 179 12.92 -1.11 17.31
CA SER A 179 11.87 -1.83 16.60
C SER A 179 11.91 -1.59 15.09
N LEU A 180 12.18 -0.34 14.68
CA LEU A 180 12.37 0.01 13.28
C LEU A 180 13.63 -0.64 12.74
N GLY A 181 14.73 -0.65 13.51
CA GLY A 181 15.95 -1.39 13.20
C GLY A 181 15.67 -2.87 12.94
N GLN A 182 14.92 -3.54 13.82
CA GLN A 182 14.54 -4.96 13.66
C GLN A 182 13.59 -5.24 12.49
N LYS A 183 12.69 -4.30 12.15
CA LYS A 183 11.81 -4.44 10.97
C LYS A 183 12.54 -4.13 9.67
N ALA A 184 13.46 -3.17 9.73
CA ALA A 184 14.36 -2.82 8.64
C ALA A 184 15.54 -3.80 8.54
N ASP A 185 15.77 -4.64 9.57
CA ASP A 185 16.90 -5.54 9.62
C ASP A 185 16.84 -6.41 8.39
N ALA A 186 17.88 -6.24 7.59
CA ALA A 186 18.03 -6.77 6.27
C ALA A 186 17.80 -8.28 6.21
N SER A 187 17.88 -9.03 7.32
CA SER A 187 17.74 -10.49 7.31
C SER A 187 16.43 -10.97 6.67
N ALA A 188 15.29 -10.38 6.98
CA ALA A 188 14.00 -10.79 6.40
C ALA A 188 13.90 -10.40 4.93
N VAL A 189 14.28 -9.16 4.58
CA VAL A 189 14.26 -8.65 3.20
C VAL A 189 15.28 -9.39 2.33
N GLN A 190 16.47 -9.64 2.85
CA GLN A 190 17.56 -10.40 2.23
C GLN A 190 17.15 -11.85 2.01
N THR A 191 16.52 -12.49 3.00
CA THR A 191 16.00 -13.86 2.87
C THR A 191 14.94 -13.92 1.77
N ILE A 192 14.00 -12.96 1.75
CA ILE A 192 12.98 -12.90 0.70
C ILE A 192 13.63 -12.65 -0.67
N SER A 193 14.60 -11.73 -0.76
CA SER A 193 15.32 -11.43 -2.01
C SER A 193 16.05 -12.66 -2.55
N GLN A 194 16.77 -13.39 -1.68
CA GLN A 194 17.44 -14.64 -2.04
C GLN A 194 16.44 -15.69 -2.51
N LYS A 195 15.33 -15.88 -1.78
CA LYS A 195 14.28 -16.83 -2.18
C LYS A 195 13.66 -16.47 -3.54
N VAL A 196 13.42 -15.19 -3.81
CA VAL A 196 12.87 -14.72 -5.09
C VAL A 196 13.87 -14.95 -6.23
N GLU A 197 15.17 -14.74 -5.98
CA GLU A 197 16.23 -15.01 -6.95
C GLU A 197 16.34 -16.52 -7.27
N GLU A 198 16.34 -17.38 -6.24
CA GLU A 198 16.32 -18.84 -6.39
C GLU A 198 15.08 -19.34 -7.14
N GLN A 199 13.90 -18.78 -6.82
CA GLN A 199 12.66 -19.05 -7.54
C GLN A 199 12.76 -18.60 -9.00
N GLY A 200 13.32 -17.43 -9.28
CA GLY A 200 13.54 -16.93 -10.65
C GLY A 200 14.43 -17.86 -11.47
N ASN A 201 15.52 -18.36 -10.89
CA ASN A 201 16.41 -19.33 -11.54
C ASN A 201 15.72 -20.68 -11.79
N THR A 202 14.89 -21.13 -10.85
CA THR A 202 14.10 -22.36 -10.98
C THR A 202 13.08 -22.23 -12.10
N LEU A 203 12.32 -21.12 -12.14
CA LEU A 203 11.33 -20.85 -13.18
C LEU A 203 11.98 -20.75 -14.56
N LYS A 204 13.15 -20.13 -14.67
CA LYS A 204 13.91 -20.07 -15.93
C LYS A 204 14.28 -21.47 -16.44
N SER A 205 14.75 -22.33 -15.54
CA SER A 205 15.12 -23.72 -15.87
C SER A 205 13.90 -24.56 -16.27
N GLN A 206 12.78 -24.40 -15.56
CA GLN A 206 11.51 -25.04 -15.92
C GLN A 206 10.97 -24.55 -17.27
N GLY A 207 11.07 -23.24 -17.56
CA GLY A 207 10.67 -22.67 -18.85
C GLY A 207 11.48 -23.25 -20.01
N ALA A 208 12.79 -23.42 -19.85
CA ALA A 208 13.64 -24.08 -20.85
C ALA A 208 13.26 -25.55 -21.07
N ALA A 209 12.95 -26.28 -20.00
CA ALA A 209 12.50 -27.66 -20.08
C ALA A 209 11.14 -27.79 -20.81
N LEU A 210 10.18 -26.89 -20.51
CA LEU A 210 8.89 -26.82 -21.18
C LEU A 210 9.04 -26.53 -22.68
N SER A 211 9.88 -25.57 -23.07
CA SER A 211 10.15 -25.31 -24.49
C SER A 211 10.80 -26.50 -25.20
N THR A 212 11.68 -27.23 -24.51
CA THR A 212 12.26 -28.47 -25.06
C THR A 212 11.19 -29.55 -25.25
N LEU A 213 10.26 -29.69 -24.30
CA LEU A 213 9.16 -30.63 -24.38
C LEU A 213 8.22 -30.29 -25.54
N ASP A 214 7.85 -29.01 -25.70
CA ASP A 214 7.01 -28.51 -26.78
C ASP A 214 7.60 -28.87 -28.16
N ASN A 215 8.89 -28.59 -28.37
CA ASN A 215 9.60 -28.97 -29.60
C ASN A 215 9.61 -30.48 -29.85
N ARG A 216 9.79 -31.29 -28.78
CA ARG A 216 9.76 -32.77 -28.89
C ARG A 216 8.37 -33.27 -29.25
N VAL A 217 7.31 -32.70 -28.65
CA VAL A 217 5.93 -33.06 -28.97
C VAL A 217 5.61 -32.74 -30.42
N GLY A 218 5.93 -31.53 -30.90
CA GLY A 218 5.71 -31.16 -32.30
C GLY A 218 6.46 -32.06 -33.30
N SER A 219 7.66 -32.52 -32.94
CA SER A 219 8.43 -33.50 -33.73
C SER A 219 7.75 -34.87 -33.78
N VAL A 220 7.22 -35.34 -32.65
CA VAL A 220 6.47 -36.60 -32.56
C VAL A 220 5.16 -36.52 -33.36
N GLU A 221 4.40 -35.44 -33.23
CA GLU A 221 3.16 -35.22 -33.98
C GLU A 221 3.41 -35.24 -35.49
N SER A 222 4.48 -34.59 -35.94
CA SER A 222 4.92 -34.61 -37.34
C SER A 222 5.29 -36.02 -37.80
N GLY A 223 6.04 -36.77 -36.98
CA GLY A 223 6.40 -38.17 -37.26
C GLY A 223 5.19 -39.10 -37.33
N VAL A 224 4.22 -38.95 -36.42
CA VAL A 224 2.96 -39.72 -36.42
C VAL A 224 2.15 -39.43 -37.69
N SER A 225 2.06 -38.17 -38.12
CA SER A 225 1.40 -37.79 -39.37
C SER A 225 2.07 -38.41 -40.60
N ALA A 226 3.40 -38.39 -40.66
CA ALA A 226 4.16 -39.03 -41.72
C ALA A 226 3.95 -40.56 -41.76
N ASN A 227 3.99 -41.22 -40.60
CA ASN A 227 3.73 -42.65 -40.48
C ASN A 227 2.31 -43.02 -40.90
N SER A 228 1.31 -42.23 -40.51
CA SER A 228 -0.08 -42.46 -40.93
C SER A 228 -0.21 -42.41 -42.45
N LYS A 229 0.38 -41.41 -43.12
CA LYS A 229 0.41 -41.33 -44.59
C LYS A 229 1.11 -42.52 -45.23
N ALA A 230 2.26 -42.93 -44.69
CA ALA A 230 2.98 -44.10 -45.16
C ALA A 230 2.13 -45.39 -45.03
N ILE A 231 1.45 -45.57 -43.90
CA ILE A 231 0.55 -46.70 -43.66
C ILE A 231 -0.62 -46.67 -44.65
N THR A 232 -1.27 -45.53 -44.87
CA THR A 232 -2.35 -45.41 -45.87
C THR A 232 -1.85 -45.71 -47.29
N GLY A 233 -0.63 -45.27 -47.63
CA GLY A 233 0.02 -45.61 -48.90
C GLY A 233 0.29 -47.10 -49.05
N LEU A 234 0.79 -47.76 -48.00
CA LEU A 234 0.99 -49.21 -47.96
C LEU A 234 -0.34 -49.97 -48.06
N GLN A 235 -1.37 -49.56 -47.32
CA GLN A 235 -2.71 -50.15 -47.41
C GLN A 235 -3.28 -50.07 -48.83
N SER A 236 -3.11 -48.93 -49.50
CA SER A 236 -3.53 -48.73 -50.90
C SER A 236 -2.76 -49.65 -51.85
N THR A 237 -1.45 -49.76 -51.66
CA THR A 237 -0.58 -50.66 -52.45
C THR A 237 -0.96 -52.12 -52.25
N VAL A 238 -1.16 -52.56 -51.00
CA VAL A 238 -1.59 -53.93 -50.67
C VAL A 238 -2.96 -54.23 -51.27
N THR A 239 -3.90 -53.29 -51.20
CA THR A 239 -5.23 -53.44 -51.83
C THR A 239 -5.11 -53.59 -53.35
N GLN A 240 -4.21 -52.84 -53.99
CA GLN A 240 -3.98 -52.96 -55.42
C GLN A 240 -3.30 -54.28 -55.78
N GLN A 241 -2.34 -54.73 -54.97
CA GLN A 241 -1.70 -56.03 -55.12
C GLN A 241 -2.72 -57.17 -55.00
N ASP A 242 -3.63 -57.11 -54.02
CA ASP A 242 -4.69 -58.11 -53.84
C ASP A 242 -5.58 -58.24 -55.08
N LYS A 243 -6.02 -57.11 -55.66
CA LYS A 243 -6.77 -57.09 -56.93
C LYS A 243 -5.98 -57.71 -58.09
N THR A 244 -4.70 -57.37 -58.21
CA THR A 244 -3.84 -57.92 -59.26
C THR A 244 -3.65 -59.44 -59.09
N LEU A 245 -3.42 -59.91 -57.86
CA LEU A 245 -3.27 -61.33 -57.54
C LEU A 245 -4.55 -62.12 -57.83
N ASN A 246 -5.72 -61.56 -57.53
CA ASN A 246 -7.00 -62.18 -57.88
C ASN A 246 -7.16 -62.33 -59.41
N SER A 247 -6.87 -61.28 -60.18
CA SER A 247 -6.94 -61.33 -61.66
C SER A 247 -5.93 -62.31 -62.27
N GLN A 248 -4.71 -62.37 -61.72
CA GLN A 248 -3.71 -63.36 -62.12
C GLN A 248 -4.18 -64.79 -61.80
N SER A 249 -4.78 -65.00 -60.63
CA SER A 249 -5.33 -66.31 -60.22
C SER A 249 -6.45 -66.78 -61.16
N GLU A 250 -7.37 -65.89 -61.54
CA GLU A 250 -8.42 -66.17 -62.53
C GLU A 250 -7.83 -66.53 -63.91
N SER A 251 -6.79 -65.82 -64.34
CA SER A 251 -6.07 -66.10 -65.58
C SER A 251 -5.40 -67.47 -65.55
N ILE A 252 -4.76 -67.85 -64.43
CA ILE A 252 -4.16 -69.17 -64.23
C ILE A 252 -5.22 -70.27 -64.26
N THR A 253 -6.37 -70.08 -63.61
CA THR A 253 -7.48 -71.06 -63.67
C THR A 253 -7.97 -71.24 -65.11
N THR A 254 -8.10 -70.15 -65.87
CA THR A 254 -8.50 -70.20 -67.28
C THR A 254 -7.47 -70.95 -68.14
N LEU A 255 -6.18 -70.67 -67.93
CA LEU A 255 -5.08 -71.39 -68.59
C LEU A 255 -5.08 -72.88 -68.22
N ASN A 256 -5.29 -73.25 -66.96
CA ASN A 256 -5.39 -74.64 -66.52
C ASN A 256 -6.53 -75.38 -67.21
N ASN A 257 -7.72 -74.77 -67.29
CA ASN A 257 -8.86 -75.33 -68.01
C ASN A 257 -8.52 -75.53 -69.50
N SER A 258 -7.92 -74.51 -70.12
CA SER A 258 -7.50 -74.58 -71.53
C SER A 258 -6.46 -75.67 -71.78
N LEU A 259 -5.50 -75.84 -70.86
CA LEU A 259 -4.49 -76.90 -70.94
C LEU A 259 -5.12 -78.29 -70.77
N SER A 260 -6.09 -78.43 -69.86
CA SER A 260 -6.84 -79.68 -69.67
C SER A 260 -7.59 -80.07 -70.95
N ASP A 261 -8.21 -79.09 -71.62
CA ASP A 261 -8.87 -79.29 -72.91
C ASP A 261 -7.87 -79.76 -73.99
N ILE A 262 -6.70 -79.13 -74.08
CA ILE A 262 -5.64 -79.52 -75.03
C ILE A 262 -5.09 -80.93 -74.74
N GLN A 263 -4.92 -81.29 -73.47
CA GLN A 263 -4.49 -82.64 -73.07
C GLN A 263 -5.52 -83.69 -73.50
N SER A 264 -6.81 -83.42 -73.27
CA SER A 264 -7.91 -84.27 -73.73
C SER A 264 -7.92 -84.46 -75.25
N ASP A 265 -7.65 -83.38 -76.00
CA ASP A 265 -7.45 -83.42 -77.46
C ASP A 265 -6.31 -84.35 -77.87
N THR A 266 -5.15 -84.17 -77.22
CA THR A 266 -3.92 -84.91 -77.53
C THR A 266 -4.08 -86.41 -77.26
N ASP A 267 -4.67 -86.80 -76.12
CA ASP A 267 -4.87 -88.21 -75.79
C ASP A 267 -5.88 -88.88 -76.73
N THR A 268 -6.88 -88.14 -77.20
CA THR A 268 -7.79 -88.60 -78.27
C THR A 268 -7.04 -88.81 -79.58
N ALA A 269 -6.17 -87.88 -79.99
CA ALA A 269 -5.36 -88.03 -81.20
C ALA A 269 -4.37 -89.22 -81.10
N LYS A 270 -3.75 -89.45 -79.93
CA LYS A 270 -2.88 -90.60 -79.69
C LYS A 270 -3.61 -91.94 -79.78
N SER A 271 -4.85 -92.02 -79.28
CA SER A 271 -5.66 -93.24 -79.36
C SER A 271 -6.16 -93.54 -80.78
N ASN A 272 -6.20 -92.53 -81.67
CA ASN A 272 -6.66 -92.66 -83.05
C ASN A 272 -5.81 -91.82 -84.05
N PRO A 273 -4.53 -92.14 -84.25
CA PRO A 273 -3.56 -91.27 -84.95
C PRO A 273 -3.82 -91.10 -86.47
N SER A 274 -4.72 -91.90 -87.06
CA SER A 274 -5.12 -91.80 -88.46
C SER A 274 -6.49 -91.14 -88.66
N ASN A 275 -7.11 -90.66 -87.59
CA ASN A 275 -8.41 -89.99 -87.65
C ASN A 275 -8.22 -88.50 -87.95
N LEU A 276 -8.90 -87.99 -88.97
CA LEU A 276 -8.82 -86.58 -89.39
C LEU A 276 -9.86 -85.68 -88.70
N LEU A 277 -10.74 -86.26 -87.89
CA LEU A 277 -11.73 -85.53 -87.10
C LEU A 277 -11.19 -85.21 -85.70
N VAL A 278 -11.29 -83.95 -85.27
CA VAL A 278 -11.00 -83.54 -83.89
C VAL A 278 -12.20 -83.83 -82.99
N ASN A 279 -11.93 -84.13 -81.71
CA ASN A 279 -12.95 -84.50 -80.73
C ASN A 279 -13.96 -85.55 -81.26
N ALA A 280 -13.49 -86.54 -82.03
CA ALA A 280 -14.37 -87.54 -82.64
C ALA A 280 -15.05 -88.48 -81.62
N SER A 281 -14.51 -88.54 -80.40
CA SER A 281 -15.06 -89.27 -79.26
C SER A 281 -16.04 -88.44 -78.42
N PHE A 282 -16.20 -87.13 -78.67
CA PHE A 282 -17.06 -86.22 -77.90
C PHE A 282 -16.68 -86.02 -76.42
N GLU A 283 -15.42 -86.27 -76.05
CA GLU A 283 -14.98 -86.08 -74.66
C GLU A 283 -14.99 -84.60 -74.22
N ARG A 284 -14.85 -83.67 -75.17
CA ARG A 284 -15.02 -82.22 -74.95
C ARG A 284 -16.40 -81.71 -75.38
N ASP A 285 -17.42 -82.52 -75.14
CA ASP A 285 -18.79 -82.23 -75.55
C ASP A 285 -18.84 -81.93 -77.06
N THR A 286 -19.42 -80.82 -77.50
CA THR A 286 -19.50 -80.44 -78.91
C THR A 286 -18.35 -79.52 -79.36
N ALA A 287 -17.28 -79.33 -78.58
CA ALA A 287 -16.15 -78.50 -79.00
C ALA A 287 -15.51 -79.03 -80.30
N GLY A 288 -15.25 -78.15 -81.26
CA GLY A 288 -14.76 -78.53 -82.60
C GLY A 288 -15.84 -79.07 -83.55
N TRP A 289 -17.09 -79.19 -83.08
CA TRP A 289 -18.24 -79.59 -83.89
C TRP A 289 -19.27 -78.45 -83.95
N SER A 290 -19.79 -78.16 -85.15
CA SER A 290 -20.89 -77.21 -85.34
C SER A 290 -22.21 -77.97 -85.35
N ALA A 291 -23.06 -77.72 -84.35
CA ALA A 291 -24.42 -78.24 -84.27
C ALA A 291 -25.36 -77.33 -85.10
N GLY A 292 -26.17 -77.92 -85.98
CA GLY A 292 -27.19 -77.21 -86.76
C GLY A 292 -28.49 -76.95 -85.98
N ASN A 293 -29.63 -77.04 -86.66
CA ASN A 293 -30.96 -76.58 -86.18
C ASN A 293 -31.65 -77.48 -85.14
N SER A 294 -30.99 -78.47 -84.54
CA SER A 294 -31.57 -79.36 -83.52
C SER A 294 -30.49 -80.05 -82.68
N VAL A 295 -30.76 -80.17 -81.36
CA VAL A 295 -29.78 -80.42 -80.30
C VAL A 295 -29.43 -81.90 -80.16
N SER A 296 -28.15 -82.23 -80.24
CA SER A 296 -27.59 -83.47 -79.69
C SER A 296 -27.01 -83.20 -78.31
N SER A 297 -27.36 -83.99 -77.31
CA SER A 297 -26.71 -83.92 -75.99
C SER A 297 -25.50 -84.85 -75.96
N VAL A 298 -24.44 -84.45 -75.28
CA VAL A 298 -23.34 -85.35 -74.97
C VAL A 298 -23.53 -85.85 -73.55
N ILE A 299 -23.58 -87.16 -73.37
CA ILE A 299 -23.80 -87.80 -72.06
C ILE A 299 -22.68 -88.76 -71.74
N LYS A 300 -22.44 -89.00 -70.46
CA LYS A 300 -21.57 -90.10 -70.00
C LYS A 300 -22.28 -91.44 -70.26
N ALA A 301 -21.65 -92.33 -71.03
CA ALA A 301 -22.25 -93.62 -71.39
C ALA A 301 -21.85 -94.74 -70.42
N SER A 302 -22.74 -95.71 -70.21
CA SER A 302 -22.44 -96.90 -69.40
C SER A 302 -21.56 -97.95 -70.11
N ALA A 303 -21.52 -97.93 -71.45
CA ALA A 303 -20.69 -98.82 -72.28
C ALA A 303 -20.31 -98.16 -73.63
N PRO A 304 -19.46 -97.11 -73.62
CA PRO A 304 -18.99 -96.47 -74.85
C PRO A 304 -18.04 -97.37 -75.64
N HIS A 305 -17.96 -97.16 -76.96
CA HIS A 305 -16.97 -97.84 -77.81
C HIS A 305 -15.56 -97.23 -77.67
N SER A 306 -15.49 -95.93 -77.37
CA SER A 306 -14.27 -95.17 -77.12
C SER A 306 -14.60 -94.04 -76.15
N GLY A 307 -13.66 -93.68 -75.27
CA GLY A 307 -13.86 -92.59 -74.31
C GLY A 307 -14.90 -92.92 -73.22
N SER A 308 -15.50 -91.89 -72.64
CA SER A 308 -16.51 -91.97 -71.58
C SER A 308 -17.83 -91.30 -71.97
N LYS A 309 -17.81 -90.41 -72.94
CA LYS A 309 -18.94 -89.65 -73.44
C LYS A 309 -19.42 -90.19 -74.79
N ILE A 310 -20.70 -89.97 -75.09
CA ILE A 310 -21.30 -90.26 -76.40
C ILE A 310 -22.22 -89.12 -76.80
N LEU A 311 -22.30 -88.86 -78.11
CA LEU A 311 -23.31 -88.00 -78.69
C LEU A 311 -24.66 -88.74 -78.74
N VAL A 312 -25.71 -88.09 -78.25
CA VAL A 312 -27.09 -88.54 -78.35
C VAL A 312 -27.82 -87.60 -79.28
N CYS A 313 -28.27 -88.13 -80.42
CA CYS A 313 -29.15 -87.39 -81.32
C CYS A 313 -30.59 -87.44 -80.76
N ALA A 314 -31.19 -86.28 -80.49
CA ALA A 314 -32.58 -86.17 -80.04
C ALA A 314 -33.58 -86.49 -81.18
N ALA A 315 -34.88 -86.45 -80.87
CA ALA A 315 -35.94 -86.63 -81.87
C ALA A 315 -35.96 -85.48 -82.89
N GLY A 316 -35.98 -85.82 -84.20
CA GLY A 316 -35.93 -84.86 -85.31
C GLY A 316 -34.70 -85.05 -86.22
N THR A 317 -34.53 -84.17 -87.20
CA THR A 317 -33.34 -84.17 -88.09
C THR A 317 -32.19 -83.47 -87.39
N VAL A 318 -31.29 -84.25 -86.77
CA VAL A 318 -30.09 -83.73 -86.10
C VAL A 318 -28.94 -83.62 -87.09
N GLN A 319 -28.26 -82.48 -87.09
CA GLN A 319 -27.06 -82.24 -87.89
C GLN A 319 -25.91 -81.82 -86.98
N ILE A 320 -24.77 -82.51 -87.12
CA ILE A 320 -23.50 -82.13 -86.54
C ILE A 320 -22.44 -82.16 -87.64
N THR A 321 -21.63 -81.11 -87.71
CA THR A 321 -20.73 -80.89 -88.84
C THR A 321 -19.35 -80.49 -88.35
N GLN A 322 -18.32 -80.90 -89.10
CA GLN A 322 -16.95 -80.48 -88.90
C GLN A 322 -16.28 -80.36 -90.27
N SER A 323 -15.49 -79.31 -90.46
CA SER A 323 -14.69 -79.16 -91.68
C SER A 323 -13.43 -79.99 -91.57
N VAL A 324 -13.15 -80.81 -92.59
CA VAL A 324 -11.97 -81.68 -92.63
C VAL A 324 -11.20 -81.40 -93.90
N SER A 325 -9.91 -81.12 -93.76
CA SER A 325 -9.01 -80.97 -94.90
C SER A 325 -8.61 -82.34 -95.45
N VAL A 326 -9.05 -82.64 -96.67
CA VAL A 326 -8.68 -83.85 -97.41
C VAL A 326 -7.79 -83.49 -98.60
N VAL A 327 -6.93 -84.40 -99.03
CA VAL A 327 -6.04 -84.23 -100.18
C VAL A 327 -6.69 -84.90 -101.38
N GLU A 328 -6.79 -84.16 -102.48
CA GLU A 328 -7.33 -84.66 -103.75
C GLU A 328 -6.57 -85.91 -104.23
N GLY A 329 -7.30 -86.89 -104.79
CA GLY A 329 -6.74 -88.15 -105.26
C GLY A 329 -6.45 -89.21 -104.18
N ARG A 330 -6.56 -88.89 -102.88
CA ARG A 330 -6.46 -89.89 -101.79
C ARG A 330 -7.82 -90.52 -101.47
N THR A 331 -7.82 -91.82 -101.16
CA THR A 331 -9.01 -92.53 -100.68
C THR A 331 -9.09 -92.45 -99.16
N TYR A 332 -10.22 -91.98 -98.64
CA TYR A 332 -10.49 -91.87 -97.20
C TYR A 332 -11.57 -92.85 -96.78
N LYS A 333 -11.45 -93.41 -95.57
CA LYS A 333 -12.48 -94.26 -94.97
C LYS A 333 -13.24 -93.46 -93.93
N LEU A 334 -14.53 -93.25 -94.18
CA LEU A 334 -15.46 -92.76 -93.17
C LEU A 334 -16.07 -93.97 -92.45
N SER A 335 -15.98 -93.98 -91.12
CA SER A 335 -16.63 -94.99 -90.29
C SER A 335 -17.09 -94.37 -88.99
N SER A 336 -18.29 -94.75 -88.56
CA SER A 336 -18.87 -94.31 -87.29
C SER A 336 -19.36 -95.53 -86.51
N PHE A 337 -19.20 -95.49 -85.19
CA PHE A 337 -19.86 -96.45 -84.31
C PHE A 337 -21.16 -95.83 -83.80
N VAL A 338 -22.30 -96.41 -84.20
CA VAL A 338 -23.62 -95.86 -83.85
C VAL A 338 -24.48 -96.96 -83.24
N ARG A 339 -25.13 -96.61 -82.13
CA ARG A 339 -26.19 -97.39 -81.48
C ARG A 339 -27.52 -96.74 -81.79
N CYS A 340 -28.42 -97.46 -82.43
CA CYS A 340 -29.80 -97.01 -82.64
C CYS A 340 -30.70 -97.57 -81.52
N THR A 341 -31.66 -96.77 -81.05
CA THR A 341 -32.84 -97.28 -80.34
C THR A 341 -33.79 -97.93 -81.35
N THR A 342 -34.71 -98.77 -80.89
CA THR A 342 -35.59 -99.62 -81.73
C THR A 342 -36.29 -98.86 -82.86
N ASP A 343 -36.56 -97.57 -82.66
CA ASP A 343 -37.37 -96.74 -83.56
C ASP A 343 -36.56 -95.70 -84.37
N ALA A 344 -35.23 -95.66 -84.25
CA ALA A 344 -34.41 -94.66 -84.93
C ALA A 344 -34.33 -94.90 -86.45
N VAL A 345 -34.69 -93.89 -87.26
CA VAL A 345 -34.64 -93.92 -88.72
C VAL A 345 -33.41 -93.15 -89.21
N ILE A 346 -32.54 -93.79 -90.01
CA ILE A 346 -31.48 -93.09 -90.75
C ILE A 346 -32.02 -92.78 -92.15
N SER A 347 -32.39 -91.53 -92.39
CA SER A 347 -32.94 -91.06 -93.66
C SER A 347 -31.83 -90.63 -94.63
N SER A 348 -31.97 -90.97 -95.91
CA SER A 348 -31.09 -90.51 -97.00
C SER A 348 -31.64 -89.21 -97.61
N PRO A 349 -31.07 -88.03 -97.35
CA PRO A 349 -31.36 -86.87 -98.18
C PRO A 349 -30.79 -87.09 -99.60
N ALA A 350 -31.54 -86.69 -100.63
CA ALA A 350 -31.31 -87.07 -102.03
C ALA A 350 -30.06 -86.43 -102.69
N THR A 351 -29.24 -85.67 -101.97
CA THR A 351 -28.23 -84.77 -102.58
C THR A 351 -26.83 -84.81 -101.95
N THR A 352 -26.46 -85.84 -101.19
CA THR A 352 -25.06 -86.03 -100.72
C THR A 352 -24.53 -87.45 -100.94
N ASN A 353 -23.31 -87.55 -101.49
CA ASN A 353 -22.68 -88.78 -102.03
C ASN A 353 -22.29 -89.87 -101.01
N CYS A 354 -22.71 -89.80 -99.74
CA CYS A 354 -22.41 -90.86 -98.75
C CYS A 354 -23.43 -90.89 -97.60
N VAL A 355 -24.18 -92.00 -97.47
CA VAL A 355 -25.16 -92.22 -96.39
C VAL A 355 -24.85 -93.55 -95.70
N LEU A 356 -24.83 -93.57 -94.36
CA LEU A 356 -24.72 -94.78 -93.56
C LEU A 356 -26.07 -95.52 -93.55
N ALA A 357 -26.19 -96.66 -94.24
CA ALA A 357 -27.42 -97.47 -94.24
C ALA A 357 -27.57 -98.29 -92.94
N ARG A 358 -28.81 -98.43 -92.44
CA ARG A 358 -29.17 -99.17 -91.19
C ARG A 358 -28.44 -100.52 -91.07
N PRO A 359 -27.76 -100.82 -89.94
CA PRO A 359 -27.44 -102.19 -89.57
C PRO A 359 -28.74 -102.89 -89.17
N ARG A 360 -29.06 -104.04 -89.78
CA ARG A 360 -30.17 -104.89 -89.31
C ARG A 360 -29.86 -105.34 -87.87
N CYS A 361 -30.81 -105.14 -86.97
CA CYS A 361 -30.74 -105.65 -85.61
C CYS A 361 -30.86 -107.18 -85.66
N SER A 362 -29.74 -107.90 -85.71
CA SER A 362 -29.70 -109.34 -85.46
C SER A 362 -28.33 -109.76 -84.91
N LYS A 363 -28.36 -110.56 -83.85
CA LYS A 363 -27.23 -111.16 -83.11
C LYS A 363 -26.07 -111.58 -84.05
N ARG A 364 -24.83 -111.17 -83.70
CA ARG A 364 -23.50 -111.60 -84.19
C ARG A 364 -23.42 -112.02 -85.67
N PHE A 365 -22.67 -111.34 -86.55
CA PHE A 365 -21.88 -112.05 -87.58
C PHE A 365 -20.79 -111.22 -88.28
N ARG A 366 -19.73 -111.95 -88.66
CA ARG A 366 -18.57 -111.57 -89.49
C ARG A 366 -18.98 -111.15 -90.93
N SER A 367 -18.14 -110.29 -91.52
CA SER A 367 -18.30 -109.66 -92.85
C SER A 367 -17.96 -110.57 -94.04
N VAL A 368 -18.83 -110.54 -95.07
CA VAL A 368 -18.72 -111.19 -96.40
C VAL A 368 -18.38 -110.13 -97.48
N ARG A 369 -17.48 -110.46 -98.42
CA ARG A 369 -17.15 -109.67 -99.64
C ARG A 369 -18.14 -109.95 -100.78
N ARG A 370 -18.36 -108.98 -101.67
CA ARG A 370 -19.00 -109.11 -103.00
C ARG A 370 -17.98 -108.92 -104.13
N ILE A 371 -18.06 -109.74 -105.18
CA ILE A 371 -17.47 -109.54 -106.53
C ILE A 371 -18.51 -110.02 -107.57
N CYS A 372 -18.66 -109.30 -108.70
CA CYS A 372 -19.49 -109.64 -109.87
C CYS A 372 -18.70 -110.44 -110.94
N PRO A 373 -19.35 -111.16 -111.89
CA PRO A 373 -18.90 -112.50 -112.30
C PRO A 373 -18.44 -112.66 -113.77
N LYS A 374 -17.69 -113.75 -114.05
CA LYS A 374 -17.73 -114.51 -115.31
C LYS A 374 -17.56 -116.02 -115.05
N MET A 375 -18.49 -116.81 -115.64
CA MET A 375 -18.49 -118.24 -116.08
C MET A 375 -17.48 -119.23 -115.45
N LYS A 376 -17.79 -120.48 -115.07
CA LYS A 376 -18.71 -121.51 -115.59
C LYS A 376 -18.76 -122.71 -114.60
N HIS A 377 -19.90 -123.42 -114.55
CA HIS A 377 -20.18 -124.83 -114.11
C HIS A 377 -19.50 -125.42 -112.84
N GLY A 378 -20.16 -126.12 -111.93
CA GLY A 378 -21.53 -126.60 -111.83
C GLY A 378 -21.69 -127.56 -110.64
N LYS A 379 -22.96 -127.74 -110.21
CA LYS A 379 -23.57 -128.84 -109.42
C LYS A 379 -22.99 -129.14 -108.03
N ARG A 380 -23.74 -128.83 -106.94
CA ARG A 380 -24.89 -129.55 -106.32
C ARG A 380 -24.36 -130.36 -105.13
N SER A 381 -24.82 -130.08 -103.90
CA SER A 381 -25.80 -130.92 -103.15
C SER A 381 -25.08 -131.39 -101.86
N LEU A 382 -25.61 -131.51 -100.64
CA LEU A 382 -26.91 -131.25 -100.00
C LEU A 382 -26.73 -131.65 -98.49
N ILE A 383 -27.30 -130.87 -97.56
CA ILE A 383 -27.93 -131.28 -96.25
C ILE A 383 -26.87 -131.66 -95.14
N PRO A 384 -27.19 -131.64 -93.82
CA PRO A 384 -26.92 -130.53 -92.90
C PRO A 384 -26.75 -131.07 -91.44
N GLU A 385 -27.21 -130.29 -90.47
CA GLU A 385 -27.42 -130.61 -89.03
C GLU A 385 -26.12 -130.71 -88.21
N GLY A 386 -26.05 -130.15 -87.01
CA GLY A 386 -27.05 -129.45 -86.22
C GLY A 386 -26.43 -129.05 -84.88
N ASN A 387 -27.14 -128.13 -84.21
CA ASN A 387 -27.32 -127.99 -82.78
C ASN A 387 -26.17 -127.74 -81.76
N ALA A 388 -26.62 -127.02 -80.73
CA ALA A 388 -26.19 -126.95 -79.33
C ALA A 388 -24.94 -126.12 -79.04
N ASP A 389 -25.13 -124.89 -78.55
CA ASP A 389 -25.35 -124.54 -77.14
C ASP A 389 -24.06 -124.51 -76.32
N ARG A 390 -23.48 -123.32 -76.14
CA ARG A 390 -23.55 -122.53 -74.90
C ARG A 390 -22.86 -121.19 -75.05
#